data_AF-A0A259PEC0-F1
#
_entry.id   AF-A0A259PEC0-F1
#
_cell.length_a   1.000
_cell.length_b   1.000
_cell.length_c   1.000
_cell.angle_alpha   90.00
_cell.angle_beta   90.00
_cell.angle_gamma   90.00
#
_symmetry.space_group_name_H-M   'P 1'
#
loop_
_entity.id
_entity.type
_entity.pdbx_description
1 polymer ?
#
loop_
_entity_poly.entity_id
_entity_poly.type
_entity_poly.pdbx_seq_one_letter_code
_entity_poly.pdbx_strand_id
1 'polypeptide(L)'
;MPVAQDREERAARARAALARAELRTGARSVLGIGGGVAADDEGRPVQPTASLLTTERPPMDVPAELAPVLPGGLRRGDTTVVTGSTSLVLTMLAHACRHGAWAAAVGRPDLGLLAAAQAGVDLGRLAMVPDPGAQAATVVAALLDGIDVVVVGAAAGLTDTERRQLSARARERGTVLLPDYLERL
;
A
#
# COMPACT_ATOMS: atom_id res chain seq x y z
N MET A 1 -27.76 2.74 23.72
CA MET A 1 -26.39 3.03 23.21
C MET A 1 -25.72 1.74 22.70
N PRO A 2 -26.03 1.21 21.49
CA PRO A 2 -25.47 -0.06 21.00
C PRO A 2 -24.38 0.06 19.91
N VAL A 3 -24.13 1.25 19.35
CA VAL A 3 -23.27 1.44 18.15
C VAL A 3 -21.76 1.39 18.44
N ALA A 4 -21.34 1.63 19.68
CA ALA A 4 -19.92 1.69 20.04
C ALA A 4 -19.27 0.30 20.14
N GLN A 5 -19.98 -0.69 20.69
CA GLN A 5 -19.48 -2.07 20.84
C GLN A 5 -19.22 -2.72 19.48
N ASP A 6 -20.06 -2.41 18.49
CA ASP A 6 -19.98 -2.97 17.14
C ASP A 6 -18.77 -2.43 16.33
N ARG A 7 -18.24 -1.24 16.69
CA ARG A 7 -17.00 -0.69 16.11
C ARG A 7 -15.76 -1.27 16.76
N GLU A 8 -15.76 -1.41 18.09
CA GLU A 8 -14.65 -2.02 18.83
C GLU A 8 -14.46 -3.48 18.45
N GLU A 9 -15.56 -4.22 18.27
CA GLU A 9 -15.54 -5.60 17.84
C GLU A 9 -15.03 -5.74 16.40
N ARG A 10 -15.44 -4.86 15.49
CA ARG A 10 -14.87 -4.78 14.12
C ARG A 10 -13.38 -4.44 14.14
N ALA A 11 -12.96 -3.49 14.96
CA ALA A 11 -11.55 -3.12 15.10
C ALA A 11 -10.71 -4.27 15.68
N ALA A 12 -11.24 -5.01 16.65
CA ALA A 12 -10.57 -6.19 17.22
C ALA A 12 -10.43 -7.32 16.18
N ARG A 13 -11.48 -7.60 15.39
CA ARG A 13 -11.42 -8.57 14.28
C ARG A 13 -10.43 -8.14 13.20
N ALA A 14 -10.38 -6.85 12.88
CA ALA A 14 -9.41 -6.29 11.94
C ALA A 14 -7.97 -6.44 12.43
N ARG A 15 -7.69 -6.14 13.71
CA ARG A 15 -6.36 -6.35 14.31
C ARG A 15 -5.95 -7.82 14.35
N ALA A 16 -6.87 -8.72 14.68
CA ALA A 16 -6.60 -10.16 14.66
C ALA A 16 -6.35 -10.68 13.24
N ALA A 17 -7.08 -10.17 12.23
CA ALA A 17 -6.84 -10.50 10.83
C ALA A 17 -5.48 -9.96 10.35
N LEU A 18 -5.12 -8.74 10.75
CA LEU A 18 -3.83 -8.11 10.47
C LEU A 18 -2.67 -8.93 11.07
N ALA A 19 -2.74 -9.31 12.35
CA ALA A 19 -1.71 -10.13 12.99
C ALA A 19 -1.50 -11.49 12.30
N ARG A 20 -2.59 -12.12 11.83
CA ARG A 20 -2.52 -13.36 11.05
C ARG A 20 -1.97 -13.17 9.64
N ALA A 21 -2.13 -11.97 9.07
CA ALA A 21 -1.54 -11.62 7.79
C ALA A 21 -0.03 -11.39 7.97
N GLU A 22 0.39 -10.57 8.94
CA GLU A 22 1.81 -10.29 9.27
C GLU A 22 2.64 -11.57 9.41
N LEU A 23 2.10 -12.57 10.11
CA LEU A 23 2.75 -13.89 10.27
C LEU A 23 2.93 -14.65 8.95
N ARG A 24 2.05 -14.44 7.97
CA ARG A 24 2.11 -15.07 6.63
C ARG A 24 2.95 -14.28 5.63
N THR A 25 3.00 -12.96 5.78
CA THR A 25 3.60 -12.05 4.79
C THR A 25 5.08 -11.78 5.05
N GLY A 26 5.55 -11.99 6.29
CA GLY A 26 6.87 -11.54 6.74
C GLY A 26 6.98 -10.02 6.87
N ALA A 27 5.88 -9.27 6.68
CA ALA A 27 5.86 -7.83 6.87
C ALA A 27 6.00 -7.52 8.36
N ARG A 28 7.12 -6.92 8.75
CA ARG A 28 7.30 -6.41 10.11
C ARG A 28 6.35 -5.24 10.33
N SER A 29 5.58 -5.32 11.42
CA SER A 29 4.93 -4.16 12.03
C SER A 29 5.94 -3.02 12.16
N VAL A 30 5.67 -1.88 11.52
CA VAL A 30 6.35 -0.62 11.80
C VAL A 30 5.79 -0.09 13.13
N LEU A 31 6.08 -0.79 14.22
CA LEU A 31 6.03 -0.23 15.56
C LEU A 31 7.39 0.41 15.81
N GLY A 32 7.44 1.74 15.71
CA GLY A 32 8.65 2.49 15.98
C GLY A 32 8.65 3.97 15.58
N ILE A 33 7.55 4.71 15.80
CA ILE A 33 7.69 6.16 16.05
C ILE A 33 7.44 6.37 17.54
N GLY A 34 8.50 6.14 18.31
CA GLY A 34 8.54 6.30 19.74
C GLY A 34 10.00 6.29 20.17
N GLY A 35 10.62 7.47 20.18
CA GLY A 35 11.99 7.64 20.65
C GLY A 35 12.11 7.26 22.11
N GLY A 36 12.86 6.20 22.39
CA GLY A 36 13.47 5.95 23.69
C GLY A 36 14.97 6.07 23.51
N VAL A 37 15.59 7.05 24.18
CA VAL A 37 17.05 7.17 24.26
C VAL A 37 17.53 6.03 25.15
N ALA A 38 18.17 5.02 24.54
CA ALA A 38 18.93 4.04 25.29
C ALA A 38 20.36 4.59 25.49
N ALA A 39 20.75 4.78 26.75
CA ALA A 39 22.13 4.95 27.14
C ALA A 39 22.75 3.56 27.36
N ASP A 40 23.99 3.38 26.93
CA ASP A 40 24.82 2.26 27.35
C ASP A 40 25.24 2.41 28.83
N ASP A 41 25.77 1.34 29.42
CA ASP A 41 26.06 1.23 30.88
C ASP A 41 27.12 2.24 31.40
N GLU A 42 27.66 3.07 30.51
CA GLU A 42 28.61 4.17 30.79
C GLU A 42 28.03 5.57 30.51
N GLY A 43 26.73 5.67 30.19
CA GLY A 43 26.04 6.96 30.04
C GLY A 43 26.42 7.76 28.79
N ARG A 44 26.91 7.13 27.72
CA ARG A 44 27.12 7.82 26.44
C ARG A 44 25.85 7.76 25.59
N PRO A 45 25.58 8.81 24.79
CA PRO A 45 24.52 8.70 23.79
C PRO A 45 24.97 7.71 22.72
N VAL A 46 24.44 6.48 22.78
CA VAL A 46 24.49 5.54 21.66
C VAL A 46 23.60 6.13 20.58
N GLN A 47 24.20 6.69 19.54
CA GLN A 47 23.44 7.11 18.36
C GLN A 47 22.75 5.87 17.81
N PRO A 48 21.40 5.84 17.73
CA PRO A 48 20.73 4.76 17.07
C PRO A 48 21.18 4.76 15.63
N THR A 49 21.97 3.75 15.25
CA THR A 49 22.12 3.34 13.87
C THR A 49 20.79 2.72 13.45
N ALA A 50 19.78 3.58 13.30
CA ALA A 50 18.71 3.35 12.36
C ALA A 50 19.40 3.32 10.99
N SER A 51 19.97 2.17 10.66
CA SER A 51 20.44 1.85 9.32
C SER A 51 19.17 1.78 8.49
N LEU A 52 18.73 2.94 8.02
CA LEU A 52 17.84 3.09 6.89
C LEU A 52 18.49 2.25 5.79
N LEU A 53 17.95 1.05 5.56
CA LEU A 53 18.30 0.22 4.41
C LEU A 53 17.74 0.93 3.17
N THR A 54 18.35 2.07 2.81
CA THR A 54 18.25 2.67 1.48
C THR A 54 19.13 1.88 0.53
N THR A 55 18.91 0.57 0.44
CA THR A 55 19.29 -0.14 -0.78
C THR A 55 18.23 0.28 -1.79
N GLU A 56 18.60 1.20 -2.66
CA GLU A 56 17.78 1.71 -3.76
C GLU A 56 17.10 0.51 -4.44
N ARG A 57 15.82 0.30 -4.15
CA ARG A 57 15.14 -0.91 -4.58
C ARG A 57 14.90 -0.75 -6.09
N PRO A 58 15.26 -1.73 -6.93
CA PRO A 58 15.21 -1.55 -8.38
C PRO A 58 13.79 -1.18 -8.82
N PRO A 59 13.65 -0.36 -9.89
CA PRO A 59 12.35 -0.01 -10.47
C PRO A 59 11.57 -1.30 -10.74
N MET A 60 10.26 -1.22 -10.53
CA MET A 60 9.39 -2.36 -10.74
C MET A 60 9.14 -2.52 -12.23
N ASP A 61 9.43 -3.69 -12.76
CA ASP A 61 9.20 -4.01 -14.16
C ASP A 61 7.72 -3.88 -14.52
N VAL A 62 7.47 -3.63 -15.80
CA VAL A 62 6.14 -3.56 -16.38
C VAL A 62 5.95 -4.73 -17.35
N PRO A 63 4.70 -5.16 -17.61
CA PRO A 63 4.40 -6.04 -18.74
C PRO A 63 5.09 -5.56 -20.03
N ALA A 64 5.61 -6.49 -20.84
CA ALA A 64 6.40 -6.17 -22.03
C ALA A 64 5.61 -5.32 -23.04
N GLU A 65 4.29 -5.48 -23.09
CA GLU A 65 3.36 -4.72 -23.91
C GLU A 65 3.30 -3.24 -23.52
N LEU A 66 3.63 -2.92 -22.25
CA LEU A 66 3.64 -1.56 -21.71
C LEU A 66 5.04 -0.95 -21.69
N ALA A 67 6.09 -1.74 -21.92
CA ALA A 67 7.47 -1.25 -21.98
C ALA A 67 7.69 -0.10 -23.00
N PRO A 68 7.02 -0.05 -24.18
CA PRO A 68 7.15 1.10 -25.09
C PRO A 68 6.59 2.41 -24.51
N VAL A 69 5.60 2.32 -23.62
CA VAL A 69 4.94 3.48 -22.99
C VAL A 69 5.64 3.85 -21.67
N LEU A 70 6.21 2.85 -20.99
CA LEU A 70 6.91 2.96 -19.72
C LEU A 70 8.32 2.34 -19.83
N PRO A 71 9.25 2.97 -20.57
CA PRO A 71 10.56 2.38 -20.90
C PRO A 71 11.49 2.18 -19.70
N GLY A 72 11.15 2.75 -18.53
CA GLY A 72 11.86 2.53 -17.26
C GLY A 72 11.06 1.74 -16.23
N GLY A 73 9.95 1.12 -16.63
CA GLY A 73 9.01 0.47 -15.71
C GLY A 73 8.32 1.45 -14.77
N LEU A 74 7.75 0.92 -13.69
CA LEU A 74 7.24 1.70 -12.58
C LEU A 74 8.40 2.06 -11.65
N ARG A 75 8.81 3.33 -11.67
CA ARG A 75 9.81 3.83 -10.73
C ARG A 75 9.28 3.71 -9.31
N ARG A 76 10.10 3.15 -8.42
CA ARG A 76 9.78 3.11 -7.01
C ARG A 76 9.75 4.53 -6.47
N GLY A 77 8.67 4.85 -5.77
CA GLY A 77 8.45 6.20 -5.30
C GLY A 77 8.01 7.12 -6.42
N ASP A 78 7.26 6.59 -7.39
CA ASP A 78 6.54 7.39 -8.36
C ASP A 78 5.04 7.08 -8.28
N THR A 79 4.24 8.02 -8.75
CA THR A 79 2.78 7.87 -8.81
C THR A 79 2.38 7.72 -10.26
N THR A 80 1.90 6.54 -10.64
CA THR A 80 1.42 6.26 -12.00
C THR A 80 -0.09 6.23 -11.99
N VAL A 81 -0.70 7.24 -12.58
CA VAL A 81 -2.16 7.33 -12.67
C VAL A 81 -2.65 6.38 -13.76
N VAL A 82 -3.59 5.51 -13.42
CA VAL A 82 -4.29 4.65 -14.40
C VAL A 82 -5.76 5.02 -14.35
N THR A 83 -6.26 5.66 -15.39
CA THR A 83 -7.67 6.08 -15.47
C THR A 83 -8.50 5.09 -16.28
N GLY A 84 -9.60 4.60 -15.70
CA GLY A 84 -10.70 3.99 -16.46
C GLY A 84 -10.42 2.59 -17.04
N SER A 85 -9.38 1.89 -16.56
CA SER A 85 -9.05 0.53 -17.02
C SER A 85 -8.71 -0.42 -15.87
N THR A 86 -9.73 -1.13 -15.38
CA THR A 86 -9.55 -2.20 -14.38
C THR A 86 -8.66 -3.32 -14.89
N SER A 87 -8.75 -3.67 -16.19
CA SER A 87 -7.89 -4.70 -16.77
C SER A 87 -6.42 -4.30 -16.73
N LEU A 88 -6.10 -3.04 -17.02
CA LEU A 88 -4.72 -2.53 -16.92
C LEU A 88 -4.22 -2.57 -15.47
N VAL A 89 -5.03 -2.12 -14.51
CA VAL A 89 -4.72 -2.22 -13.08
C VAL A 89 -4.45 -3.67 -12.68
N LEU A 90 -5.31 -4.61 -13.08
CA LEU A 90 -5.13 -6.03 -12.76
C LEU A 90 -3.86 -6.61 -13.40
N THR A 91 -3.55 -6.28 -14.65
CA THR A 91 -2.32 -6.71 -15.32
C THR A 91 -1.08 -6.19 -14.58
N MET A 92 -1.09 -4.93 -14.15
CA MET A 92 -0.02 -4.33 -13.36
C MET A 92 0.15 -5.00 -12.00
N LEU A 93 -0.96 -5.22 -11.28
CA LEU A 93 -0.96 -5.93 -10.00
C LEU A 93 -0.45 -7.36 -10.15
N ALA A 94 -0.90 -8.08 -11.18
CA ALA A 94 -0.48 -9.44 -11.46
C ALA A 94 1.01 -9.51 -11.76
N HIS A 95 1.52 -8.59 -12.58
CA HIS A 95 2.93 -8.48 -12.87
C HIS A 95 3.74 -8.21 -11.60
N ALA A 96 3.37 -7.21 -10.81
CA ALA A 96 4.05 -6.87 -9.55
C ALA A 96 4.10 -8.06 -8.58
N CYS A 97 2.95 -8.71 -8.34
CA CYS A 97 2.86 -9.82 -7.41
C CYS A 97 3.68 -11.03 -7.86
N ARG A 98 3.73 -11.34 -9.16
CA ARG A 98 4.58 -12.42 -9.71
C ARG A 98 6.07 -12.17 -9.48
N HIS A 99 6.48 -10.91 -9.40
CA HIS A 99 7.86 -10.51 -9.09
C HIS A 99 8.08 -10.34 -7.57
N GLY A 100 7.19 -10.88 -6.75
CA GLY A 100 7.33 -10.94 -5.29
C GLY A 100 6.84 -9.70 -4.53
N ALA A 101 6.31 -8.70 -5.22
CA ALA A 101 5.79 -7.49 -4.59
C ALA A 101 4.50 -7.75 -3.80
N TRP A 102 4.30 -7.00 -2.72
CA TRP A 102 3.00 -6.92 -2.07
C TRP A 102 2.13 -5.85 -2.72
N ALA A 103 0.85 -6.14 -2.89
CA ALA A 103 -0.13 -5.21 -3.44
C ALA A 103 -1.26 -4.94 -2.44
N ALA A 104 -1.83 -3.74 -2.51
CA ALA A 104 -3.04 -3.38 -1.79
C ALA A 104 -4.04 -2.66 -2.71
N ALA A 105 -5.32 -2.95 -2.56
CA ALA A 105 -6.42 -2.21 -3.18
C ALA A 105 -7.30 -1.58 -2.12
N VAL A 106 -7.46 -0.26 -2.16
CA VAL A 106 -8.21 0.54 -1.18
C VAL A 106 -9.34 1.28 -1.88
N GLY A 107 -10.56 1.25 -1.33
CA GLY A 107 -11.69 1.96 -1.90
C GLY A 107 -12.10 1.43 -3.27
N ARG A 108 -11.93 0.12 -3.50
CA ARG A 108 -12.26 -0.60 -4.75
C ARG A 108 -13.21 -1.77 -4.46
N PRO A 109 -14.44 -1.52 -3.99
CA PRO A 109 -15.39 -2.59 -3.66
C PRO A 109 -15.82 -3.40 -4.89
N ASP A 110 -15.70 -2.81 -6.07
CA ASP A 110 -16.00 -3.36 -7.40
C ASP A 110 -14.87 -4.25 -7.97
N LEU A 111 -13.71 -4.31 -7.31
CA LEU A 111 -12.61 -5.17 -7.75
C LEU A 111 -12.91 -6.64 -7.46
N GLY A 112 -13.32 -7.38 -8.49
CA GLY A 112 -13.60 -8.81 -8.37
C GLY A 112 -12.34 -9.65 -8.10
N LEU A 113 -12.26 -10.28 -6.92
CA LEU A 113 -11.12 -11.15 -6.55
C LEU A 113 -10.95 -12.36 -7.49
N LEU A 114 -12.05 -12.92 -7.99
CA LEU A 114 -12.00 -13.99 -8.99
C LEU A 114 -11.37 -13.50 -10.30
N ALA A 115 -11.77 -12.32 -10.77
CA ALA A 115 -11.19 -11.72 -11.97
C ALA A 115 -9.70 -11.38 -11.76
N ALA A 116 -9.33 -10.90 -10.57
CA ALA A 116 -7.94 -10.67 -10.20
C ALA A 116 -7.11 -11.97 -10.24
N ALA A 117 -7.62 -13.06 -9.66
CA ALA A 117 -6.96 -14.36 -9.72
C ALA A 117 -6.82 -14.87 -11.17
N GLN A 118 -7.86 -14.72 -12.00
CA GLN A 118 -7.82 -15.09 -13.42
C GLN A 118 -6.82 -14.25 -14.22
N ALA A 119 -6.65 -12.98 -13.87
CA ALA A 119 -5.62 -12.11 -14.44
C ALA A 119 -4.19 -12.46 -13.95
N GLY A 120 -4.06 -13.41 -13.01
CA GLY A 120 -2.78 -13.86 -12.48
C GLY A 120 -2.27 -13.05 -11.29
N VAL A 121 -3.14 -12.30 -10.60
CA VAL A 121 -2.81 -11.68 -9.31
C VAL A 121 -2.67 -12.77 -8.25
N ASP A 122 -1.51 -12.83 -7.60
CA ASP A 122 -1.33 -13.68 -6.42
C ASP A 122 -2.14 -13.11 -5.26
N LEU A 123 -3.33 -13.69 -5.02
CA LEU A 123 -4.20 -13.28 -3.92
C LEU A 123 -3.56 -13.50 -2.54
N GLY A 124 -2.54 -14.36 -2.44
CA GLY A 124 -1.74 -14.51 -1.23
C GLY A 124 -0.90 -13.28 -0.91
N ARG A 125 -0.68 -12.38 -1.89
CA ARG A 125 0.09 -11.14 -1.81
C ARG A 125 -0.75 -9.87 -1.99
N LEU A 126 -2.07 -10.01 -2.05
CA LEU A 126 -3.01 -8.90 -2.23
C LEU A 126 -3.77 -8.61 -0.93
N ALA A 127 -3.63 -7.40 -0.40
CA ALA A 127 -4.51 -6.86 0.64
C ALA A 127 -5.68 -6.10 0.00
N MET A 128 -6.88 -6.23 0.57
CA MET A 128 -8.08 -5.56 0.05
C MET A 128 -8.79 -4.82 1.17
N VAL A 129 -9.02 -3.52 0.97
CA VAL A 129 -9.75 -2.63 1.87
C VAL A 129 -10.88 -1.98 1.06
N PRO A 130 -12.06 -2.62 0.97
CA PRO A 130 -13.11 -2.18 0.06
C PRO A 130 -13.76 -0.86 0.49
N ASP A 131 -13.91 -0.68 1.80
CA ASP A 131 -14.51 0.50 2.42
C ASP A 131 -13.61 0.99 3.58
N PRO A 132 -12.67 1.91 3.31
CA PRO A 132 -11.80 2.46 4.36
C PRO A 132 -12.49 3.52 5.23
N GLY A 133 -13.69 3.99 4.83
CA GLY A 133 -14.45 5.03 5.52
C GLY A 133 -13.66 6.31 5.80
N ALA A 134 -13.93 6.94 6.94
CA ALA A 134 -13.32 8.22 7.34
C ALA A 134 -11.80 8.16 7.60
N GLN A 135 -11.21 6.96 7.65
CA GLN A 135 -9.78 6.77 7.92
C GLN A 135 -8.98 6.48 6.65
N ALA A 136 -9.55 6.72 5.46
CA ALA A 136 -8.93 6.40 4.18
C ALA A 136 -7.51 6.94 4.03
N ALA A 137 -7.25 8.21 4.34
CA ALA A 137 -5.91 8.78 4.23
C ALA A 137 -4.91 8.06 5.16
N THR A 138 -5.31 7.77 6.40
CA THR A 138 -4.49 7.02 7.37
C THR A 138 -4.20 5.60 6.88
N VAL A 139 -5.20 4.90 6.36
CA VAL A 139 -5.07 3.54 5.83
C VAL A 139 -4.12 3.52 4.64
N VAL A 140 -4.30 4.42 3.68
CA VAL A 140 -3.41 4.50 2.50
C VAL A 140 -1.99 4.85 2.94
N ALA A 141 -1.82 5.81 3.85
CA ALA A 141 -0.50 6.16 4.37
C ALA A 141 0.22 4.97 5.03
N ALA A 142 -0.49 4.18 5.84
CA ALA A 142 0.06 2.99 6.47
C ALA A 142 0.45 1.91 5.44
N LEU A 143 -0.37 1.72 4.40
CA LEU A 143 -0.05 0.81 3.31
C LEU A 143 1.16 1.28 2.50
N LEU A 144 1.27 2.58 2.23
CA LEU A 144 2.43 3.15 1.53
C LEU A 144 3.75 2.92 2.27
N ASP A 145 3.73 2.78 3.60
CA ASP A 145 4.94 2.52 4.40
C ASP A 145 5.39 1.05 4.36
N GLY A 146 4.53 0.10 3.96
CA GLY A 146 4.81 -1.35 4.08
C GLY A 146 4.52 -2.21 2.84
N ILE A 147 3.86 -1.65 1.82
CA ILE A 147 3.41 -2.36 0.61
C ILE A 147 4.09 -1.73 -0.61
N ASP A 148 4.43 -2.54 -1.62
CA ASP A 148 5.14 -2.08 -2.82
C ASP A 148 4.23 -1.34 -3.82
N VAL A 149 2.97 -1.78 -3.94
CA VAL A 149 1.97 -1.21 -4.86
C VAL A 149 0.66 -0.97 -4.14
N VAL A 150 0.16 0.27 -4.18
CA VAL A 150 -1.12 0.64 -3.59
C VAL A 150 -2.03 1.22 -4.66
N VAL A 151 -3.14 0.53 -4.93
CA VAL A 151 -4.23 0.99 -5.79
C VAL A 151 -5.26 1.70 -4.93
N VAL A 152 -5.61 2.93 -5.29
CA VAL A 152 -6.62 3.72 -4.58
C VAL A 152 -7.75 4.06 -5.54
N GLY A 153 -8.94 3.56 -5.24
CA GLY A 153 -10.16 3.83 -5.99
C GLY A 153 -10.98 4.97 -5.39
N ALA A 154 -12.00 5.38 -6.15
CA ALA A 154 -12.87 6.50 -5.79
C ALA A 154 -13.61 6.32 -4.44
N ALA A 155 -13.92 5.09 -4.03
CA ALA A 155 -14.61 4.85 -2.76
C ALA A 155 -13.74 5.17 -1.52
N ALA A 156 -12.44 5.43 -1.71
CA ALA A 156 -11.58 5.95 -0.64
C ALA A 156 -11.94 7.41 -0.26
N GLY A 157 -12.67 8.15 -1.11
CA GLY A 157 -13.20 9.47 -0.74
C GLY A 157 -12.14 10.52 -0.39
N LEU A 158 -10.91 10.37 -0.89
CA LEU A 158 -9.80 11.26 -0.55
C LEU A 158 -10.00 12.66 -1.14
N THR A 159 -9.78 13.68 -0.30
CA THR A 159 -9.69 15.07 -0.72
C THR A 159 -8.45 15.32 -1.58
N ASP A 160 -8.44 16.41 -2.36
CA ASP A 160 -7.30 16.73 -3.21
C ASP A 160 -6.01 16.97 -2.40
N THR A 161 -6.14 17.57 -1.22
CA THR A 161 -5.03 17.75 -0.26
C THR A 161 -4.45 16.41 0.18
N GLU A 162 -5.30 15.46 0.58
CA GLU A 162 -4.85 14.12 1.00
C GLU A 162 -4.19 13.36 -0.16
N ARG A 163 -4.74 13.44 -1.37
CA ARG A 163 -4.12 12.84 -2.57
C ARG A 163 -2.72 13.37 -2.82
N ARG A 164 -2.53 14.70 -2.73
CA ARG A 164 -1.21 15.33 -2.90
C ARG A 164 -0.23 14.88 -1.82
N GLN A 165 -0.66 14.86 -0.56
CA GLN A 165 0.16 14.40 0.57
C GLN A 165 0.55 12.93 0.44
N LEU A 166 -0.38 12.07 0.06
CA LEU A 166 -0.12 10.64 -0.15
C LEU A 166 0.77 10.38 -1.36
N SER A 167 0.61 11.16 -2.44
CA SER A 167 1.51 11.10 -3.59
C SER A 167 2.94 11.53 -3.20
N ALA A 168 3.09 12.54 -2.36
CA ALA A 168 4.42 12.92 -1.83
C ALA A 168 5.01 11.81 -0.96
N ARG A 169 4.21 11.22 -0.07
CA ARG A 169 4.62 10.11 0.79
C ARG A 169 5.00 8.86 0.00
N ALA A 170 4.28 8.54 -1.07
CA ALA A 170 4.62 7.44 -1.96
C ALA A 170 6.04 7.62 -2.53
N ARG A 171 6.39 8.85 -2.94
CA ARG A 171 7.72 9.21 -3.43
C ARG A 171 8.81 9.00 -2.39
N GLU A 172 8.57 9.46 -1.16
CA GLU A 172 9.52 9.30 -0.04
C GLU A 172 9.74 7.84 0.35
N ARG A 173 8.73 6.97 0.15
CA ARG A 173 8.76 5.56 0.58
C ARG A 173 9.18 4.57 -0.49
N GLY A 174 9.30 4.99 -1.75
CA GLY A 174 9.65 4.05 -2.83
C GLY A 174 8.46 3.16 -3.27
N THR A 175 7.22 3.60 -3.02
CA THR A 175 5.98 2.84 -3.28
C THR A 175 5.28 3.36 -4.53
N VAL A 176 4.67 2.45 -5.31
CA VAL A 176 3.88 2.84 -6.49
C VAL A 176 2.43 3.08 -6.08
N LEU A 177 1.96 4.30 -6.30
CA LEU A 177 0.56 4.66 -6.11
C LEU A 177 -0.18 4.65 -7.46
N LEU A 178 -1.23 3.83 -7.57
CA LEU A 178 -2.10 3.73 -8.74
C LEU A 178 -3.49 4.30 -8.43
N PRO A 179 -3.70 5.61 -8.60
CA PRO A 179 -5.02 6.20 -8.49
C PRO A 179 -5.88 5.82 -9.72
N ASP A 180 -7.07 5.29 -9.46
CA ASP A 180 -8.13 5.06 -10.45
C ASP A 180 -9.30 6.00 -10.12
N TYR A 181 -9.12 7.28 -10.48
CA TYR A 181 -10.18 8.28 -10.41
C TYR A 181 -10.65 8.57 -11.83
N LEU A 182 -11.91 8.27 -12.10
CA LEU A 182 -12.62 8.84 -13.23
C LEU A 182 -13.19 10.17 -12.71
N GLU A 183 -12.60 11.30 -13.10
CA GLU A 183 -13.26 12.60 -12.89
C GLU A 183 -14.58 12.55 -13.65
N ARG A 184 -15.69 12.41 -12.91
CA ARG A 184 -17.01 12.68 -13.47
C ARG A 184 -17.09 14.20 -13.68
N LEU A 185 -16.95 14.60 -14.94
CA LEU A 185 -17.47 15.85 -15.48
C LEU A 185 -18.94 16.06 -15.09
#